data_AF-A0A3S0ZL24-F1
#
_entry.id   AF-A0A3S0ZL24-F1
#
_cell.length_a   1.000
_cell.length_b   1.000
_cell.length_c   1.000
_cell.angle_alpha   90.00
_cell.angle_beta   90.00
_cell.angle_gamma   90.00
#
_symmetry.space_group_name_H-M   'P 1'
#
loop_
_entity.id
_entity.type
_entity.pdbx_description
1 polymer ?
#
loop_
_entity_poly.entity_id
_entity_poly.type
_entity_poly.pdbx_seq_one_letter_code
_entity_poly.pdbx_strand_id
1 'polypeptide(L)'
;MESIPGLVESGWKPLVKKEKESSLEPDQLYNVLRTMIQQVKSHASAWPFLKPVDKSEAPDYYDHIKFPMDLRTMTERLKARYYIHKHLFIADMNRIVTNCRSYNEPDTEYYKCANTIEKYYVTKMKEAGLMEK
;
A
#
# COMPACT_ATOMS: atom_id res chain seq x y z
N MET A 1 -3.82 -24.25 25.82
CA MET A 1 -2.87 -24.25 24.69
C MET A 1 -1.61 -24.90 25.23
N GLU A 2 -1.42 -26.18 24.92
CA GLU A 2 -0.33 -26.98 25.49
C GLU A 2 0.99 -26.58 24.84
N SER A 3 1.99 -26.30 25.68
CA SER A 3 3.32 -25.86 25.26
C SER A 3 4.15 -27.05 24.78
N ILE A 4 4.87 -26.87 23.66
CA ILE A 4 5.74 -27.90 23.10
C ILE A 4 6.93 -28.16 24.05
N PRO A 5 7.18 -29.40 24.51
CA PRO A 5 8.11 -29.72 25.59
C PRO A 5 9.57 -29.24 25.43
N GLY A 6 10.05 -29.04 24.19
CA GLY A 6 11.46 -28.72 23.91
C GLY A 6 11.87 -27.24 24.05
N LEU A 7 10.92 -26.31 24.24
CA LEU A 7 11.24 -24.87 24.30
C LEU A 7 11.69 -24.39 25.69
N VAL A 8 11.42 -25.16 26.75
CA VAL A 8 11.70 -24.76 28.14
C VAL A 8 13.18 -24.97 28.50
N GLU A 9 13.84 -25.97 27.91
CA GLU A 9 15.23 -26.33 28.24
C GLU A 9 16.28 -25.38 27.63
N SER A 10 15.94 -24.64 26.56
CA SER A 10 16.90 -23.78 25.85
C SER A 10 16.99 -22.34 26.40
N GLY A 11 16.24 -22.02 27.47
CA GLY A 11 16.20 -20.65 28.00
C GLY A 11 15.65 -19.62 27.01
N TRP A 12 14.96 -20.08 25.96
CA TRP A 12 14.39 -19.22 24.93
C TRP A 12 13.28 -18.37 25.53
N LYS A 13 13.61 -17.10 25.79
CA LYS A 13 12.58 -16.06 25.92
C LYS A 13 12.23 -15.62 24.51
N PRO A 14 10.94 -15.48 24.16
CA PRO A 14 10.60 -14.80 22.93
C PRO A 14 11.21 -13.40 23.04
N LEU A 15 12.22 -13.13 22.22
CA LEU A 15 12.63 -11.78 21.90
C LEU A 15 11.53 -11.18 21.04
N VAL A 16 10.33 -11.00 21.62
CA VAL A 16 9.50 -9.88 21.19
C VAL A 16 10.30 -8.67 21.65
N LYS A 17 11.29 -8.27 20.85
CA LYS A 17 11.62 -6.87 20.76
C LYS A 17 10.27 -6.24 20.44
N LYS A 18 9.63 -5.66 21.46
CA LYS A 18 8.74 -4.53 21.23
C LYS A 18 9.65 -3.51 20.58
N GLU A 19 9.85 -3.64 19.28
CA GLU A 19 10.14 -2.50 18.47
C GLU A 19 9.05 -1.51 18.88
N LYS A 20 9.47 -0.42 19.51
CA LYS A 20 8.66 0.78 19.55
C LYS A 20 8.53 1.21 18.10
N GLU A 21 7.78 0.46 17.30
CA GLU A 21 7.11 1.01 16.15
C GLU A 21 6.24 2.08 16.79
N SER A 22 6.67 3.34 16.69
CA SER A 22 5.93 4.48 17.20
C SER A 22 4.63 4.52 16.41
N SER A 23 3.65 3.74 16.84
CA SER A 23 2.36 3.63 16.19
C SER A 23 1.67 4.95 16.43
N LEU A 24 1.45 5.70 15.36
CA LEU A 24 0.58 6.88 15.40
C LEU A 24 -0.77 6.47 16.00
N GLU A 25 -1.37 7.37 16.76
CA GLU A 25 -2.74 7.20 17.21
C GLU A 25 -3.69 7.03 16.00
N PRO A 26 -4.79 6.27 16.11
CA PRO A 26 -5.63 5.93 14.95
C PRO A 26 -6.09 7.13 14.10
N ASP A 27 -6.45 8.24 14.75
CA ASP A 27 -6.85 9.46 14.04
C ASP A 27 -5.67 10.22 13.42
N GLN A 28 -4.50 10.19 14.05
CA GLN A 28 -3.27 10.74 13.47
C GLN A 28 -2.90 9.95 12.21
N LEU A 29 -2.91 8.61 12.29
CA LEU A 29 -2.68 7.75 11.15
C LEU A 29 -3.67 8.04 10.02
N TYR A 30 -4.97 8.10 10.33
CA TYR A 30 -6.01 8.42 9.36
C TYR A 30 -5.74 9.73 8.63
N ASN A 31 -5.39 10.79 9.38
CA ASN A 31 -5.11 12.10 8.80
C ASN A 31 -3.87 12.10 7.91
N VAL A 32 -2.80 11.42 8.33
CA VAL A 32 -1.59 11.26 7.51
C VAL A 32 -1.93 10.52 6.22
N LEU A 33 -2.61 9.37 6.29
CA LEU A 33 -2.98 8.58 5.12
C LEU A 33 -3.93 9.34 4.18
N ARG A 34 -4.85 10.14 4.73
CA ARG A 34 -5.73 11.02 3.95
C ARG A 34 -4.92 12.02 3.13
N THR A 35 -3.96 12.68 3.76
CA THR A 35 -3.06 13.63 3.08
C THR A 35 -2.22 12.92 2.02
N MET A 36 -1.73 11.71 2.30
CA MET A 36 -0.99 10.90 1.33
C MET A 36 -1.83 10.59 0.08
N ILE A 37 -3.06 10.10 0.23
CA ILE A 37 -3.95 9.84 -0.91
C ILE A 37 -4.17 11.12 -1.73
N GLN A 38 -4.42 12.26 -1.06
CA GLN A 38 -4.63 13.52 -1.75
C GLN A 38 -3.40 13.97 -2.55
N GLN A 39 -2.21 13.87 -1.96
CA GLN A 39 -0.95 14.21 -2.62
C GLN A 39 -0.68 13.30 -3.83
N VAL A 40 -0.88 11.99 -3.69
CA VAL A 40 -0.72 11.03 -4.79
C VAL A 40 -1.73 11.33 -5.90
N LYS A 41 -3.02 11.55 -5.59
CA LYS A 41 -4.04 11.86 -6.59
C LYS A 41 -3.76 13.14 -7.38
N SER A 42 -3.11 14.13 -6.77
CA SER A 42 -2.75 15.39 -7.41
C SER A 42 -1.45 15.31 -8.21
N HIS A 43 -0.71 14.19 -8.15
CA HIS A 43 0.52 14.01 -8.90
C HIS A 43 0.22 13.84 -10.39
N ALA A 44 1.02 14.46 -11.27
CA ALA A 44 0.80 14.45 -12.73
C ALA A 44 0.70 13.03 -13.31
N SER A 45 1.51 12.09 -12.80
CA SER A 45 1.52 10.68 -13.21
C SER A 45 0.42 9.80 -12.55
N ALA A 46 -0.53 10.38 -11.82
CA ALA A 46 -1.54 9.60 -11.11
C ALA A 46 -2.76 9.23 -11.96
N TRP A 47 -2.90 9.83 -13.15
CA TRP A 47 -4.09 9.71 -14.00
C TRP A 47 -4.55 8.26 -14.27
N PRO A 48 -3.69 7.23 -14.42
CA PRO A 48 -4.17 5.86 -14.65
C PRO A 48 -4.79 5.22 -13.42
N PHE A 49 -4.48 5.75 -12.23
CA PHE A 49 -4.78 5.11 -10.95
C PHE A 49 -5.94 5.79 -10.22
N LEU A 50 -6.55 6.83 -10.81
CA LEU A 50 -7.60 7.64 -10.16
C LEU A 50 -8.93 6.89 -9.99
N LYS A 51 -9.21 5.93 -10.88
CA LYS A 51 -10.42 5.10 -10.92
C LYS A 51 -10.04 3.65 -11.20
N PRO A 52 -10.90 2.66 -10.87
CA PRO A 52 -10.72 1.29 -11.35
C PRO A 52 -10.64 1.27 -12.87
N VAL A 53 -9.84 0.34 -13.39
CA VAL A 53 -9.69 0.12 -14.83
C VAL A 53 -11.04 -0.26 -15.44
N ASP A 54 -11.41 0.38 -16.54
CA ASP A 54 -12.64 0.08 -17.24
C ASP A 54 -12.44 -1.12 -18.18
N LYS A 55 -13.33 -2.12 -18.13
CA LYS A 55 -13.29 -3.28 -19.04
C LYS A 55 -13.41 -2.88 -20.51
N SER A 56 -14.06 -1.75 -20.81
CA SER A 56 -14.15 -1.25 -22.18
C SER A 56 -12.81 -0.68 -22.68
N GLU A 57 -11.96 -0.18 -21.77
CA GLU A 57 -10.61 0.32 -22.08
C GLU A 57 -9.58 -0.82 -22.11
N ALA A 58 -9.78 -1.87 -21.29
CA ALA A 58 -8.90 -3.03 -21.17
C ALA A 58 -9.72 -4.34 -20.99
N PRO A 59 -10.17 -4.97 -22.10
CA PRO A 59 -11.13 -6.09 -22.05
C PRO A 59 -10.69 -7.33 -21.27
N ASP A 60 -9.40 -7.66 -21.32
CA ASP A 60 -8.79 -8.83 -20.67
C ASP A 60 -8.21 -8.52 -19.27
N TYR A 61 -8.30 -7.28 -18.80
CA TYR A 61 -7.62 -6.83 -17.59
C TYR A 61 -7.91 -7.71 -16.37
N TYR A 62 -9.17 -8.08 -16.16
CA TYR A 62 -9.60 -8.86 -14.99
C TYR A 62 -9.33 -10.37 -15.13
N ASP A 63 -8.98 -10.83 -16.32
CA ASP A 63 -8.50 -12.20 -16.54
C ASP A 63 -7.04 -12.31 -16.08
N HIS A 64 -6.25 -11.25 -16.25
CA HIS A 64 -4.84 -11.20 -15.83
C HIS A 64 -4.65 -10.68 -14.39
N ILE A 65 -5.40 -9.66 -13.98
CA ILE A 65 -5.26 -9.00 -12.69
C ILE A 65 -6.33 -9.48 -11.70
N LYS A 66 -5.91 -10.32 -10.76
CA LYS A 66 -6.81 -10.99 -9.80
C LYS A 66 -7.28 -10.09 -8.66
N PHE A 67 -6.48 -9.08 -8.30
CA PHE A 67 -6.75 -8.21 -7.16
C PHE A 67 -6.67 -6.73 -7.56
N PRO A 68 -7.61 -6.23 -8.38
CA PRO A 68 -7.62 -4.84 -8.82
C PRO A 68 -7.62 -3.87 -7.63
N MET A 69 -6.97 -2.73 -7.79
CA MET A 69 -6.92 -1.65 -6.81
C MET A 69 -6.67 -0.32 -7.52
N ASP A 70 -7.17 0.77 -6.94
CA ASP A 70 -7.05 2.13 -7.43
C ASP A 70 -7.27 3.14 -6.29
N LEU A 71 -6.96 4.42 -6.55
CA LEU A 71 -7.00 5.48 -5.54
C LEU A 71 -8.43 5.85 -5.11
N ARG A 72 -9.46 5.59 -5.93
CA ARG A 72 -10.86 5.79 -5.51
C ARG A 72 -11.25 4.73 -4.49
N THR A 73 -10.99 3.45 -4.77
CA THR A 73 -11.24 2.37 -3.80
C THR A 73 -10.42 2.54 -2.53
N MET A 74 -9.15 2.97 -2.61
CA MET A 74 -8.38 3.32 -1.41
C MET A 74 -9.00 4.48 -0.63
N THR A 75 -9.53 5.51 -1.31
CA THR A 75 -10.22 6.63 -0.65
C THR A 75 -11.45 6.14 0.12
N GLU A 76 -12.23 5.23 -0.46
CA GLU A 76 -13.41 4.63 0.16
C GLU A 76 -13.02 3.76 1.36
N ARG A 77 -11.99 2.91 1.23
CA ARG A 77 -11.44 2.11 2.33
C ARG A 77 -10.96 2.97 3.49
N LEU A 78 -10.25 4.07 3.20
CA LEU A 78 -9.80 5.00 4.23
C LEU A 78 -11.00 5.56 5.00
N LYS A 79 -12.02 6.08 4.31
CA LYS A 79 -13.26 6.62 4.92
C LYS A 79 -13.95 5.58 5.80
N ALA A 80 -13.92 4.30 5.40
CA ALA A 80 -14.47 3.18 6.15
C ALA A 80 -13.56 2.72 7.34
N ARG A 81 -12.52 3.48 7.69
CA ARG A 81 -11.55 3.15 8.75
C ARG A 81 -10.84 1.80 8.55
N TYR A 82 -10.68 1.35 7.30
CA TYR A 82 -10.05 0.07 6.97
C TYR A 82 -8.54 0.05 7.29
N TYR A 83 -7.85 1.16 7.07
CA TYR A 83 -6.39 1.25 7.28
C TYR A 83 -6.02 1.51 8.74
N ILE A 84 -6.32 0.56 9.62
CA ILE A 84 -5.94 0.60 11.05
C ILE A 84 -4.43 0.44 11.27
N HIS A 85 -3.71 -0.03 10.25
CA HIS A 85 -2.25 -0.14 10.22
C HIS A 85 -1.72 0.37 8.88
N LYS A 86 -0.59 1.09 8.92
CA LYS A 86 0.08 1.62 7.72
C LYS A 86 0.42 0.54 6.68
N HIS A 87 0.71 -0.69 7.12
CA HIS A 87 1.03 -1.81 6.24
C HIS A 87 -0.14 -2.19 5.31
N LEU A 88 -1.39 -2.02 5.75
CA LEU A 88 -2.57 -2.24 4.90
C LEU A 88 -2.64 -1.21 3.77
N PHE A 89 -2.31 0.04 4.08
CA PHE A 89 -2.25 1.12 3.09
C PHE A 89 -1.12 0.89 2.08
N ILE A 90 0.08 0.54 2.57
CA ILE A 90 1.25 0.23 1.75
C ILE A 90 0.96 -0.95 0.82
N ALA A 91 0.29 -2.00 1.32
CA ALA A 91 -0.09 -3.14 0.49
C ALA A 91 -1.00 -2.74 -0.68
N ASP A 92 -1.98 -1.86 -0.46
CA ASP A 92 -2.87 -1.38 -1.52
C ASP A 92 -2.14 -0.44 -2.50
N MET A 93 -1.25 0.44 -2.03
CA MET A 93 -0.39 1.26 -2.91
C MET A 93 0.51 0.39 -3.80
N ASN A 94 1.19 -0.59 -3.19
CA ASN A 94 2.04 -1.54 -3.92
C ASN A 94 1.20 -2.29 -4.96
N ARG A 95 -0.02 -2.70 -4.61
CA ARG A 95 -0.92 -3.44 -5.52
C ARG A 95 -1.32 -2.63 -6.74
N ILE A 96 -1.57 -1.33 -6.60
CA ILE A 96 -1.81 -0.43 -7.76
C ILE A 96 -0.62 -0.50 -8.72
N VAL A 97 0.59 -0.30 -8.19
CA VAL A 97 1.82 -0.24 -8.98
C VAL A 97 2.15 -1.60 -9.60
N THR A 98 2.09 -2.69 -8.84
CA THR A 98 2.43 -4.04 -9.34
C THR A 98 1.43 -4.53 -10.35
N ASN A 99 0.12 -4.31 -10.16
CA ASN A 99 -0.89 -4.64 -11.16
C ASN A 99 -0.64 -3.88 -12.47
N CYS A 100 -0.31 -2.58 -12.39
CA CYS A 100 0.01 -1.80 -13.57
C CYS A 100 1.24 -2.36 -14.31
N ARG A 101 2.33 -2.65 -13.60
CA ARG A 101 3.55 -3.23 -14.18
C ARG A 101 3.37 -4.65 -14.71
N SER A 102 2.43 -5.41 -14.16
CA SER A 102 2.17 -6.79 -14.60
C SER A 102 1.29 -6.85 -15.84
N TYR A 103 0.45 -5.84 -16.07
CA TYR A 103 -0.45 -5.77 -17.22
C TYR A 103 0.13 -4.99 -18.39
N ASN A 104 0.94 -3.95 -18.13
CA ASN A 104 1.46 -3.06 -19.17
C ASN A 104 2.95 -3.32 -19.43
N GLU A 105 3.38 -3.20 -20.68
CA GLU A 105 4.79 -3.34 -21.06
C GLU A 105 5.67 -2.20 -20.48
N PRO A 106 6.96 -2.45 -20.18
CA PRO A 106 7.86 -1.48 -19.54
C PRO A 106 8.06 -0.15 -20.28
N ASP A 107 7.86 -0.12 -21.60
CA ASP A 107 8.04 1.05 -22.45
C ASP A 107 6.81 1.98 -22.49
N THR A 108 5.66 1.50 -22.01
CA THR A 108 4.39 2.24 -21.98
C THR A 108 4.40 3.39 -20.97
N GLU A 109 3.57 4.41 -21.24
CA GLU A 109 3.39 5.54 -20.32
C GLU A 109 2.77 5.11 -18.98
N TYR A 110 1.91 4.09 -18.99
CA TYR A 110 1.31 3.49 -17.80
C TYR A 110 2.39 2.94 -16.85
N TYR A 111 3.33 2.16 -17.38
CA TYR A 111 4.42 1.57 -16.59
C TYR A 111 5.33 2.67 -16.00
N LYS A 112 5.67 3.69 -16.78
CA LYS A 112 6.44 4.86 -16.31
C LYS A 112 5.71 5.62 -15.21
N CYS A 113 4.39 5.80 -15.34
CA CYS A 113 3.55 6.38 -14.30
C CYS A 113 3.60 5.56 -13.01
N ALA A 114 3.53 4.23 -13.10
CA ALA A 114 3.61 3.34 -11.94
C ALA A 114 4.93 3.51 -11.17
N ASN A 115 6.07 3.53 -11.88
CA ASN A 115 7.39 3.75 -11.27
C ASN A 115 7.50 5.13 -10.61
N THR A 116 6.93 6.15 -11.26
CA THR A 116 6.98 7.53 -10.76
C THR A 116 6.15 7.67 -9.48
N ILE A 117 4.94 7.12 -9.47
CA ILE A 117 4.06 7.11 -8.30
C ILE A 117 4.68 6.30 -7.16
N GLU A 118 5.28 5.14 -7.45
CA GLU A 118 5.99 4.33 -6.45
C GLU A 118 7.07 5.13 -5.73
N LYS A 119 7.98 5.73 -6.49
CA LYS A 119 9.03 6.58 -5.93
C LYS A 119 8.44 7.73 -5.11
N TYR A 120 7.39 8.36 -5.60
CA TYR A 120 6.75 9.50 -4.95
C TYR A 120 6.13 9.10 -3.59
N TYR A 121 5.23 8.12 -3.55
CA TYR A 121 4.57 7.77 -2.28
C TYR A 121 5.56 7.14 -1.29
N VAL A 122 6.54 6.34 -1.74
CA VAL A 122 7.56 5.79 -0.84
C VAL A 122 8.35 6.92 -0.18
N THR A 123 8.77 7.94 -0.96
CA THR A 123 9.45 9.12 -0.41
C THR A 123 8.57 9.82 0.62
N LYS A 124 7.29 10.05 0.32
CA LYS A 124 6.35 10.69 1.24
C LYS A 124 6.08 9.89 2.51
N MET A 125 6.00 8.57 2.41
CA MET A 125 5.82 7.68 3.56
C MET A 125 7.07 7.67 4.46
N LYS A 126 8.27 7.74 3.89
CA LYS A 126 9.52 7.91 4.65
C LYS A 126 9.58 9.27 5.35
N GLU A 127 9.22 10.36 4.66
CA GLU A 127 9.12 11.71 5.24
C GLU A 127 8.13 11.76 6.42
N ALA A 128 7.03 11.00 6.34
CA ALA A 128 6.03 10.88 7.39
C ALA A 128 6.41 9.90 8.52
N GLY A 129 7.59 9.26 8.47
CA GLY A 129 8.01 8.26 9.46
C GLY A 129 7.22 6.94 9.42
N LEU A 130 6.51 6.67 8.32
CA LEU A 130 5.69 5.48 8.13
C LEU A 130 6.42 4.34 7.42
N MET A 131 7.60 4.59 6.86
CA MET A 131 8.47 3.57 6.26
C MET A 131 9.92 3.80 6.70
N GLU A 132 10.69 2.72 6.76
CA GLU A 132 12.12 2.78 7.05
C GLU A 132 12.88 3.61 6.00
N LYS A 133 13.92 4.31 6.46
CA LYS A 133 14.73 5.19 5.62
C LYS A 133 15.56 4.42 4.60
#